data_AF-A0A6S6YIX1-F1
#
_entry.id   AF-A0A6S6YIX1-F1
#
_cell.length_a   1.000
_cell.length_b   1.000
_cell.length_c   1.000
_cell.angle_alpha   90.00
_cell.angle_beta   90.00
_cell.angle_gamma   90.00
#
_symmetry.space_group_name_H-M   'P 1'
#
loop_
_entity.id
_entity.type
_entity.pdbx_description
1 polymer ?
#
loop_
_entity_poly.entity_id
_entity_poly.type
_entity_poly.pdbx_seq_one_letter_code
_entity_poly.pdbx_strand_id
1 'polypeptide(L)'
;MTTADTQPLPIAASVRPRGLDLAEIIAKNEITILGKKILYVPLKESTKNQLLIVMSTHNQGTNYLAMRSFLEDQKYDLLFIADPFNTWYLDHDYGEVFSSIFRKYTEEYSPENVFFFGSSMSGYGAVLHALRLNANAIVANPQINLDMTREHSWPELKAHISDLKGKHINIDELAEELWQDSVIYIVHGHLEMDVLNLNLLTNSRLSKKKLIIQTLDIDSHAFPFGREIENVYAATALVSNYRQVLNVNHIEEQFIQRDGHLENKRRKEQQRNRVQHPMLTFEMTHQALWQLRHQYESPGATVFFSNIGLYIGDRLSGAHCTFDGKRWRLLSPIPSAEDNLISIDSCLIDCPQKNLKNDQFINNNWKIRAQETTEIDVSGSIDFLDIQLRKTETNNTFLNFSLLPTVETCISMKGKYLTLSADVYTSAGDALISLGGFSSGGYHHTNSAKATPQRWRTLSALELFPSVDEQHPDRLFVRINVGIDSKPKRVKITNLQLVIGYFPMGLP
;
A
#
# COMPACT_ATOMS: atom_id res chain seq x y z
N MET A 1 4.95 88.82 -16.37
CA MET A 1 4.97 87.43 -15.89
C MET A 1 3.53 86.94 -15.87
N THR A 2 3.18 86.20 -16.92
CA THR A 2 1.83 85.73 -17.25
C THR A 2 1.63 84.33 -16.69
N THR A 3 0.59 84.16 -15.88
CA THR A 3 0.10 82.86 -15.42
C THR A 3 -0.76 82.24 -16.52
N ALA A 4 -0.32 81.11 -17.06
CA ALA A 4 -1.05 80.36 -18.08
C ALA A 4 -2.05 79.40 -17.41
N ASP A 5 -3.34 79.62 -17.67
CA ASP A 5 -4.43 78.68 -17.42
C ASP A 5 -4.30 77.47 -18.35
N THR A 6 -4.01 76.30 -17.80
CA THR A 6 -4.14 75.03 -18.51
C THR A 6 -5.48 74.39 -18.19
N GLN A 7 -6.40 74.39 -19.15
CA GLN A 7 -7.63 73.59 -19.08
C GLN A 7 -7.31 72.09 -19.19
N PRO A 8 -8.01 71.21 -18.45
CA PRO A 8 -7.84 69.77 -18.58
C PRO A 8 -8.43 69.27 -19.90
N LEU A 9 -7.64 68.45 -20.61
CA LEU A 9 -8.07 67.72 -21.80
C LEU A 9 -9.18 66.71 -21.45
N PRO A 10 -10.14 66.46 -22.36
CA PRO A 10 -11.21 65.52 -22.13
C PRO A 10 -10.64 64.09 -22.09
N ILE A 11 -10.91 63.38 -21.00
CA ILE A 11 -10.62 61.95 -20.86
C ILE A 11 -11.46 61.23 -21.91
N ALA A 12 -10.79 60.68 -22.93
CA ALA A 12 -11.42 59.79 -23.89
C ALA A 12 -12.06 58.62 -23.14
N ALA A 13 -13.38 58.49 -23.24
CA ALA A 13 -14.10 57.35 -22.70
C ALA A 13 -13.52 56.08 -23.33
N SER A 14 -12.82 55.28 -22.51
CA SER A 14 -12.35 53.96 -22.93
C SER A 14 -13.57 53.15 -23.34
N VAL A 15 -13.67 52.83 -24.63
CA VAL A 15 -14.64 51.87 -25.15
C VAL A 15 -14.37 50.56 -24.42
N ARG A 16 -15.23 50.20 -23.45
CA ARG A 16 -15.16 48.88 -22.81
C ARG A 16 -15.28 47.85 -23.94
N PRO A 17 -14.40 46.84 -24.00
CA PRO A 17 -14.57 45.76 -24.96
C PRO A 17 -16.00 45.22 -24.84
N ARG A 18 -16.67 44.96 -25.97
CA ARG A 18 -18.00 44.32 -25.97
C ARG A 18 -17.89 43.07 -25.09
N GLY A 19 -18.63 43.05 -23.99
CA GLY A 19 -18.63 41.92 -23.06
C GLY A 19 -19.00 40.63 -23.79
N LEU A 20 -18.42 39.53 -23.35
CA LEU A 20 -18.71 38.19 -23.87
C LEU A 20 -20.22 37.89 -23.75
N ASP A 21 -20.88 37.61 -24.88
CA ASP A 21 -22.30 37.22 -24.91
C ASP A 21 -22.45 35.74 -24.59
N LEU A 22 -22.64 35.45 -23.30
CA LEU A 22 -22.81 34.08 -22.81
C LEU A 22 -24.05 33.41 -23.38
N ALA A 23 -25.13 34.15 -23.65
CA ALA A 23 -26.37 33.57 -24.15
C ALA A 23 -26.19 33.05 -25.58
N GLU A 24 -25.48 33.82 -26.42
CA GLU A 24 -25.13 33.39 -27.77
C GLU A 24 -24.21 32.15 -27.75
N ILE A 25 -23.19 32.14 -26.88
CA ILE A 25 -22.27 31.00 -26.75
C ILE A 25 -23.01 29.74 -26.31
N ILE A 26 -23.88 29.82 -25.30
CA ILE A 26 -24.68 28.69 -24.84
C ILE A 26 -25.60 28.21 -25.97
N ALA A 27 -26.34 29.11 -26.61
CA ALA A 27 -27.28 28.75 -27.68
C ALA A 27 -26.60 28.04 -28.86
N LYS A 28 -25.35 28.40 -29.16
CA LYS A 28 -24.58 27.82 -30.26
C LYS A 28 -23.94 26.47 -29.91
N ASN A 29 -23.55 26.27 -28.65
CA ASN A 29 -22.63 25.19 -28.27
C ASN A 29 -23.20 24.21 -27.23
N GLU A 30 -24.33 24.51 -26.57
CA GLU A 30 -25.00 23.58 -25.66
C GLU A 30 -25.73 22.51 -26.45
N ILE A 31 -25.48 21.24 -26.11
CA ILE A 31 -26.19 20.10 -26.66
C ILE A 31 -26.63 19.15 -25.55
N THR A 32 -27.66 18.35 -25.84
CA THR A 32 -28.10 17.29 -24.94
C THR A 32 -27.62 15.93 -25.45
N ILE A 33 -26.82 15.22 -24.67
CA ILE A 33 -26.36 13.85 -24.96
C ILE A 33 -26.76 12.95 -23.80
N LEU A 34 -27.39 11.81 -24.09
CA LEU A 34 -27.85 10.85 -23.08
C LEU A 34 -28.67 11.50 -21.94
N GLY A 35 -29.47 12.52 -22.28
CA GLY A 35 -30.28 13.26 -21.31
C GLY A 35 -29.52 14.30 -20.47
N LYS A 36 -28.23 14.52 -20.71
CA LYS A 36 -27.40 15.51 -20.00
C LYS A 36 -27.12 16.71 -20.90
N LYS A 37 -27.27 17.91 -20.35
CA LYS A 37 -26.84 19.15 -20.99
C LYS A 37 -25.35 19.34 -20.82
N ILE A 38 -24.69 19.64 -21.93
CA ILE A 38 -23.25 19.76 -22.03
C ILE A 38 -22.95 20.96 -22.91
N LEU A 39 -22.00 21.80 -22.51
CA LEU A 39 -21.53 22.93 -23.28
C LEU A 39 -20.07 22.70 -23.65
N TYR A 40 -19.81 22.43 -24.94
CA TYR A 40 -18.45 22.26 -25.46
C TYR A 40 -18.04 23.47 -26.29
N VAL A 41 -16.98 24.16 -25.90
CA VAL A 41 -16.48 25.36 -26.57
C VAL A 41 -15.04 25.14 -27.01
N PRO A 42 -14.78 24.89 -28.30
CA PRO A 42 -13.42 24.72 -28.80
C PRO A 42 -12.66 26.05 -28.80
N LEU A 43 -11.36 25.99 -28.52
CA LEU A 43 -10.48 27.14 -28.63
C LEU A 43 -10.19 27.43 -30.11
N LYS A 44 -10.52 28.63 -30.57
CA LYS A 44 -10.51 29.01 -32.00
C LYS A 44 -9.15 28.87 -32.72
N GLU A 45 -8.04 28.88 -31.99
CA GLU A 45 -6.67 28.82 -32.53
C GLU A 45 -5.74 27.98 -31.63
N SER A 46 -6.14 26.74 -31.29
CA SER A 46 -5.32 25.92 -30.40
C SER A 46 -4.10 25.30 -31.10
N THR A 47 -2.91 25.52 -30.54
CA THR A 47 -1.69 24.74 -30.84
C THR A 47 -1.47 23.60 -29.85
N LYS A 48 -2.21 23.58 -28.73
CA LYS A 48 -2.05 22.62 -27.64
C LYS A 48 -3.35 21.83 -27.54
N ASN A 49 -3.35 20.63 -28.12
CA ASN A 49 -4.49 19.70 -28.14
C ASN A 49 -4.86 19.26 -26.70
N GLN A 50 -5.44 20.15 -25.90
CA GLN A 50 -5.74 19.98 -24.48
C GLN A 50 -7.20 20.30 -24.21
N LEU A 51 -7.83 19.46 -23.39
CA LEU A 51 -9.24 19.56 -23.00
C LEU A 51 -9.33 19.75 -21.48
N LEU A 52 -10.04 20.79 -21.06
CA LEU A 52 -10.41 21.02 -19.66
C LEU A 52 -11.91 20.79 -19.48
N ILE A 53 -12.24 19.77 -18.70
CA ILE A 53 -13.60 19.36 -18.35
C ILE A 53 -13.95 20.03 -17.02
N VAL A 54 -14.85 21.00 -17.05
CA VAL A 54 -15.27 21.80 -15.90
C VAL A 54 -16.59 21.27 -15.35
N MET A 55 -16.54 20.76 -14.12
CA MET A 55 -17.66 20.06 -13.50
C MET A 55 -18.31 20.89 -12.38
N SER A 56 -19.61 21.13 -12.49
CA SER A 56 -20.37 21.92 -11.51
C SER A 56 -20.49 21.23 -10.15
N THR A 57 -20.30 22.02 -9.09
CA THR A 57 -20.37 21.58 -7.69
C THR A 57 -21.80 21.32 -7.23
N HIS A 58 -21.93 20.80 -6.02
CA HIS A 58 -23.21 20.58 -5.34
C HIS A 58 -24.08 21.86 -5.32
N ASN A 59 -25.39 21.69 -5.46
CA ASN A 59 -26.41 22.76 -5.43
C ASN A 59 -26.31 23.82 -6.56
N GLN A 60 -25.64 23.51 -7.68
CA GLN A 60 -25.60 24.39 -8.86
C GLN A 60 -26.75 24.17 -9.85
N GLY A 61 -27.52 23.09 -9.69
CA GLY A 61 -28.59 22.72 -10.62
C GLY A 61 -28.05 22.53 -12.04
N THR A 62 -28.61 23.24 -13.02
CA THR A 62 -28.17 23.20 -14.42
C THR A 62 -27.10 24.25 -14.76
N ASN A 63 -26.61 25.01 -13.79
CA ASN A 63 -25.62 26.06 -14.05
C ASN A 63 -24.21 25.48 -14.21
N TYR A 64 -23.41 26.09 -15.09
CA TYR A 64 -22.01 25.74 -15.31
C TYR A 64 -21.08 26.53 -14.37
N LEU A 65 -20.21 25.82 -13.66
CA LEU A 65 -19.24 26.41 -12.72
C LEU A 65 -18.28 27.37 -13.43
N ALA A 66 -18.18 28.60 -12.91
CA ALA A 66 -17.22 29.63 -13.33
C ALA A 66 -17.13 29.85 -14.85
N MET A 67 -18.22 29.59 -15.59
CA MET A 67 -18.22 29.56 -17.06
C MET A 67 -17.74 30.87 -17.68
N ARG A 68 -18.18 32.02 -17.16
CA ARG A 68 -17.71 33.33 -17.62
C ARG A 68 -16.19 33.46 -17.53
N SER A 69 -15.62 33.17 -16.35
CA SER A 69 -14.20 33.34 -16.09
C SER A 69 -13.35 32.45 -17.01
N PHE A 70 -13.78 31.20 -17.23
CA PHE A 70 -13.11 30.28 -18.14
C PHE A 70 -13.20 30.71 -19.61
N LEU A 71 -14.34 31.26 -20.05
CA LEU A 71 -14.51 31.72 -21.43
C LEU A 71 -13.79 33.05 -21.71
N GLU A 72 -13.66 33.92 -20.71
CA GLU A 72 -12.95 35.20 -20.84
C GLU A 72 -11.42 35.04 -20.93
N ASP A 73 -10.83 34.02 -20.26
CA ASP A 73 -9.39 33.68 -20.34
C ASP A 73 -9.16 32.26 -20.91
N GLN A 74 -9.92 31.87 -21.94
CA GLN A 74 -9.88 30.49 -22.45
C GLN A 74 -8.50 30.10 -23.02
N LYS A 75 -7.84 29.10 -22.40
CA LYS A 75 -6.55 28.54 -22.84
C LYS A 75 -6.61 27.15 -23.45
N TYR A 76 -7.74 26.46 -23.28
CA TYR A 76 -7.96 25.06 -23.70
C TYR A 76 -9.33 24.92 -24.33
N ASP A 77 -9.57 23.78 -24.97
CA ASP A 77 -10.94 23.38 -25.25
C ASP A 77 -11.67 23.15 -23.93
N LEU A 78 -12.90 23.65 -23.84
CA LEU A 78 -13.68 23.61 -22.62
C LEU A 78 -14.89 22.72 -22.78
N LEU A 79 -15.07 21.78 -21.85
CA LEU A 79 -16.28 20.98 -21.73
C LEU A 79 -16.91 21.27 -20.37
N PHE A 80 -18.01 22.03 -20.35
CA PHE A 80 -18.78 22.23 -19.14
C PHE A 80 -19.87 21.18 -19.00
N ILE A 81 -19.99 20.65 -17.79
CA ILE A 81 -21.02 19.68 -17.45
C ILE A 81 -21.53 19.94 -16.03
N ALA A 82 -22.83 19.71 -15.82
CA ALA A 82 -23.47 19.81 -14.52
C ALA A 82 -24.18 18.50 -14.16
N ASP A 83 -24.26 18.25 -12.86
CA ASP A 83 -25.06 17.18 -12.27
C ASP A 83 -26.22 17.80 -11.48
N PRO A 84 -27.38 18.05 -12.12
CA PRO A 84 -28.47 18.78 -11.50
C PRO A 84 -29.16 18.02 -10.36
N PHE A 85 -28.92 16.72 -10.25
CA PHE A 85 -29.52 15.86 -9.23
C PHE A 85 -28.56 15.57 -8.07
N ASN A 86 -27.39 16.21 -8.05
CA ASN A 86 -26.36 16.02 -7.03
C ASN A 86 -26.06 14.51 -6.81
N THR A 87 -25.86 13.76 -7.89
CA THR A 87 -25.59 12.32 -7.84
C THR A 87 -24.11 11.99 -7.83
N TRP A 88 -23.24 12.96 -7.52
CA TRP A 88 -21.78 12.77 -7.58
C TRP A 88 -21.28 12.30 -8.96
N TYR A 89 -22.00 12.63 -10.03
CA TYR A 89 -21.73 12.14 -11.38
C TYR A 89 -21.81 10.61 -11.51
N LEU A 90 -22.67 9.99 -10.70
CA LEU A 90 -22.95 8.55 -10.71
C LEU A 90 -24.32 8.19 -11.28
N ASP A 91 -25.30 9.11 -11.26
CA ASP A 91 -26.70 8.78 -11.57
C ASP A 91 -27.15 7.45 -10.90
N HIS A 92 -28.01 6.68 -11.57
CA HIS A 92 -28.47 5.37 -11.14
C HIS A 92 -27.62 4.22 -11.73
N ASP A 93 -26.67 4.55 -12.61
CA ASP A 93 -25.88 3.61 -13.39
C ASP A 93 -24.39 3.60 -13.00
N TYR A 94 -24.08 4.12 -11.80
CA TYR A 94 -22.71 4.22 -11.26
C TYR A 94 -21.76 5.03 -12.17
N GLY A 95 -22.32 5.98 -12.91
CA GLY A 95 -21.63 6.99 -13.69
C GLY A 95 -21.38 6.60 -15.14
N GLU A 96 -21.97 5.52 -15.65
CA GLU A 96 -21.72 5.06 -17.03
C GLU A 96 -22.18 6.05 -18.10
N VAL A 97 -23.31 6.74 -17.89
CA VAL A 97 -23.76 7.83 -18.77
C VAL A 97 -22.72 8.95 -18.82
N PHE A 98 -22.23 9.40 -17.66
CA PHE A 98 -21.18 10.42 -17.59
C PHE A 98 -19.87 9.93 -18.22
N SER A 99 -19.42 8.71 -17.91
CA SER A 99 -18.24 8.08 -18.52
C SER A 99 -18.33 8.05 -20.05
N SER A 100 -19.51 7.75 -20.60
CA SER A 100 -19.75 7.67 -22.04
C SER A 100 -19.71 9.05 -22.71
N ILE A 101 -20.26 10.06 -22.05
CA ILE A 101 -20.14 11.46 -22.48
C ILE A 101 -18.67 11.88 -22.50
N PHE A 102 -17.93 11.62 -21.42
CA PHE A 102 -16.52 12.00 -21.34
C PHE A 102 -15.69 11.30 -22.39
N ARG A 103 -15.84 9.98 -22.58
CA ARG A 103 -15.16 9.22 -23.64
C ARG A 103 -15.31 9.90 -24.99
N LYS A 104 -16.56 10.21 -25.39
CA LYS A 104 -16.87 10.87 -26.67
C LYS A 104 -16.06 12.15 -26.90
N TYR A 105 -15.91 12.99 -25.88
CA TYR A 105 -15.17 14.26 -26.03
C TYR A 105 -13.66 14.11 -25.86
N THR A 106 -13.20 13.01 -25.25
CA THR A 106 -11.78 12.75 -25.04
C THR A 106 -11.13 11.90 -26.14
N GLU A 107 -11.91 11.34 -27.08
CA GLU A 107 -11.44 10.43 -28.13
C GLU A 107 -10.29 11.00 -28.99
N GLU A 108 -10.29 12.31 -29.24
CA GLU A 108 -9.27 12.99 -30.05
C GLU A 108 -8.08 13.53 -29.22
N TYR A 109 -8.10 13.31 -27.90
CA TYR A 109 -7.10 13.81 -26.97
C TYR A 109 -6.29 12.65 -26.38
N SER A 110 -4.97 12.82 -26.32
CA SER A 110 -4.13 11.93 -25.52
C SER A 110 -4.51 12.09 -24.03
N PRO A 111 -4.56 11.01 -23.23
CA PRO A 111 -5.03 11.08 -21.83
C PRO A 111 -4.27 12.10 -20.96
N GLU A 112 -2.98 12.29 -21.21
CA GLU A 112 -2.14 13.28 -20.54
C GLU A 112 -2.53 14.74 -20.80
N ASN A 113 -3.34 14.98 -21.84
CA ASN A 113 -3.85 16.29 -22.25
C ASN A 113 -5.32 16.52 -21.86
N VAL A 114 -5.93 15.58 -21.14
CA VAL A 114 -7.30 15.70 -20.61
C VAL A 114 -7.23 16.01 -19.12
N PHE A 115 -7.95 17.05 -18.71
CA PHE A 115 -7.98 17.53 -17.32
C PHE A 115 -9.41 17.65 -16.84
N PHE A 116 -9.74 16.99 -15.74
CA PHE A 116 -10.98 17.17 -15.02
C PHE A 116 -10.79 18.20 -13.91
N PHE A 117 -11.73 19.13 -13.78
CA PHE A 117 -11.72 20.16 -12.76
C PHE A 117 -13.04 20.18 -11.98
N GLY A 118 -12.93 20.16 -10.65
CA GLY A 118 -14.09 20.16 -9.77
C GLY A 118 -13.76 20.41 -8.31
N SER A 119 -14.79 20.48 -7.47
CA SER A 119 -14.63 20.60 -6.02
C SER A 119 -15.75 19.89 -5.29
N SER A 120 -15.47 19.43 -4.06
CA SER A 120 -16.47 18.75 -3.22
C SER A 120 -17.06 17.55 -3.98
N MET A 121 -18.38 17.58 -4.23
CA MET A 121 -19.10 16.63 -5.08
C MET A 121 -18.52 16.46 -6.49
N SER A 122 -18.21 17.56 -7.18
CA SER A 122 -17.60 17.46 -8.51
C SER A 122 -16.13 17.13 -8.48
N GLY A 123 -15.46 17.35 -7.33
CA GLY A 123 -14.11 16.86 -7.08
C GLY A 123 -14.07 15.33 -7.04
N TYR A 124 -15.06 14.69 -6.41
CA TYR A 124 -15.23 13.24 -6.49
C TYR A 124 -15.41 12.77 -7.94
N GLY A 125 -16.36 13.37 -8.68
CA GLY A 125 -16.61 12.99 -10.08
C GLY A 125 -15.37 13.17 -10.95
N ALA A 126 -14.65 14.29 -10.79
CA ALA A 126 -13.42 14.59 -11.49
C ALA A 126 -12.33 13.53 -11.24
N VAL A 127 -12.11 13.12 -9.98
CA VAL A 127 -11.13 12.07 -9.68
C VAL A 127 -11.57 10.73 -10.27
N LEU A 128 -12.81 10.30 -10.05
CA LEU A 128 -13.32 9.02 -10.54
C LEU A 128 -13.16 8.88 -12.06
N HIS A 129 -13.65 9.87 -12.80
CA HIS A 129 -13.64 9.83 -14.26
C HIS A 129 -12.25 10.06 -14.84
N ALA A 130 -11.40 10.84 -14.17
CA ALA A 130 -9.99 10.94 -14.53
C ALA A 130 -9.28 9.57 -14.41
N LEU A 131 -9.51 8.82 -13.34
CA LEU A 131 -8.93 7.48 -13.19
C LEU A 131 -9.44 6.50 -14.26
N ARG A 132 -10.76 6.49 -14.51
CA ARG A 132 -11.38 5.62 -15.55
C ARG A 132 -10.81 5.87 -16.95
N LEU A 133 -10.50 7.12 -17.29
CA LEU A 133 -9.97 7.49 -18.60
C LEU A 133 -8.45 7.60 -18.64
N ASN A 134 -7.77 7.26 -17.53
CA ASN A 134 -6.34 7.53 -17.35
C ASN A 134 -5.99 9.00 -17.66
N ALA A 135 -6.90 9.94 -17.37
CA ALA A 135 -6.73 11.38 -17.52
C ALA A 135 -6.24 12.02 -16.21
N ASN A 136 -6.17 13.35 -16.16
CA ASN A 136 -5.71 14.07 -14.96
C ASN A 136 -6.88 14.74 -14.23
N ALA A 137 -6.72 15.02 -12.93
CA ALA A 137 -7.70 15.78 -12.16
C ALA A 137 -7.06 16.92 -11.36
N ILE A 138 -7.75 18.05 -11.29
CA ILE A 138 -7.41 19.23 -10.48
C ILE A 138 -8.63 19.50 -9.61
N VAL A 139 -8.52 19.23 -8.31
CA VAL A 139 -9.69 19.21 -7.43
C VAL A 139 -9.46 19.96 -6.14
N ALA A 140 -10.53 20.55 -5.62
CA ALA A 140 -10.54 21.18 -4.30
C ALA A 140 -11.46 20.41 -3.34
N ASN A 141 -10.94 20.00 -2.18
CA ASN A 141 -11.68 19.28 -1.14
C ASN A 141 -12.56 18.13 -1.69
N PRO A 142 -12.00 17.17 -2.46
CA PRO A 142 -12.79 16.12 -3.09
C PRO A 142 -13.32 15.12 -2.05
N GLN A 143 -14.57 14.69 -2.21
CA GLN A 143 -15.23 13.73 -1.33
C GLN A 143 -14.95 12.29 -1.78
N ILE A 144 -13.69 11.85 -1.70
CA ILE A 144 -13.17 10.56 -2.19
C ILE A 144 -14.01 9.34 -1.79
N ASN A 145 -14.49 9.29 -0.55
CA ASN A 145 -15.31 8.20 0.00
C ASN A 145 -16.60 8.79 0.56
N LEU A 146 -17.74 8.37 0.01
CA LEU A 146 -19.03 8.97 0.36
C LEU A 146 -19.55 8.46 1.70
N ASP A 147 -19.18 7.26 2.14
CA ASP A 147 -19.52 6.76 3.48
C ASP A 147 -18.81 7.58 4.56
N MET A 148 -17.50 7.78 4.41
CA MET A 148 -16.70 8.63 5.30
C MET A 148 -17.14 10.08 5.26
N THR A 149 -17.40 10.61 4.06
CA THR A 149 -17.96 11.96 3.89
C THR A 149 -19.29 12.09 4.62
N ARG A 150 -20.19 11.11 4.48
CA ARG A 150 -21.47 11.09 5.20
C ARG A 150 -21.26 11.05 6.71
N GLU A 151 -20.30 10.32 7.25
CA GLU A 151 -20.11 10.25 8.71
C GLU A 151 -19.69 11.61 9.31
N HIS A 152 -18.77 12.31 8.65
CA HIS A 152 -18.12 13.52 9.17
C HIS A 152 -18.67 14.85 8.62
N SER A 153 -19.70 14.81 7.75
CA SER A 153 -20.31 16.00 7.16
C SER A 153 -21.42 16.64 8.02
N TRP A 154 -21.86 17.83 7.61
CA TRP A 154 -23.01 18.53 8.18
C TRP A 154 -24.35 17.89 7.73
N PRO A 155 -25.46 18.13 8.45
CA PRO A 155 -26.73 17.40 8.25
C PRO A 155 -27.31 17.44 6.82
N GLU A 156 -27.20 18.56 6.11
CA GLU A 156 -27.72 18.68 4.74
C GLU A 156 -26.96 17.75 3.78
N LEU A 157 -25.62 17.76 3.84
CA LEU A 157 -24.79 16.88 3.00
C LEU A 157 -25.01 15.40 3.37
N LYS A 158 -25.19 15.10 4.66
CA LYS A 158 -25.58 13.77 5.14
C LYS A 158 -26.87 13.26 4.49
N ALA A 159 -27.89 14.13 4.40
CA ALA A 159 -29.17 13.80 3.79
C ALA A 159 -29.00 13.48 2.30
N HIS A 160 -28.30 14.33 1.54
CA HIS A 160 -28.11 14.12 0.11
C HIS A 160 -27.31 12.85 -0.22
N ILE A 161 -26.25 12.54 0.55
CA ILE A 161 -25.53 11.27 0.36
C ILE A 161 -26.43 10.08 0.72
N SER A 162 -27.28 10.22 1.75
CA SER A 162 -28.24 9.17 2.12
C SER A 162 -29.31 8.93 1.05
N ASP A 163 -29.67 9.96 0.27
CA ASP A 163 -30.63 9.85 -0.84
C ASP A 163 -30.10 9.01 -2.01
N LEU A 164 -28.78 8.79 -2.10
CA LEU A 164 -28.17 7.80 -3.00
C LEU A 164 -28.55 6.36 -2.60
N LYS A 165 -29.08 6.13 -1.39
CA LYS A 165 -29.55 4.82 -0.88
C LYS A 165 -28.49 3.73 -0.98
N GLY A 166 -27.22 4.08 -0.73
CA GLY A 166 -26.09 3.17 -0.83
C GLY A 166 -25.70 2.78 -2.26
N LYS A 167 -26.28 3.43 -3.28
CA LYS A 167 -25.90 3.26 -4.69
C LYS A 167 -24.76 4.18 -5.03
N HIS A 168 -23.65 4.03 -4.34
CA HIS A 168 -22.42 4.76 -4.59
C HIS A 168 -21.22 3.82 -4.60
N ILE A 169 -20.10 4.35 -5.07
CA ILE A 169 -18.80 3.69 -5.05
C ILE A 169 -17.84 4.60 -4.27
N ASN A 170 -16.88 4.02 -3.57
CA ASN A 170 -15.85 4.77 -2.89
C ASN A 170 -14.57 4.71 -3.74
N ILE A 171 -13.97 5.87 -4.04
CA ILE A 171 -12.84 5.93 -4.99
C ILE A 171 -11.62 5.20 -4.41
N ASP A 172 -11.41 5.23 -3.10
CA ASP A 172 -10.28 4.56 -2.45
C ASP A 172 -10.33 3.03 -2.60
N GLU A 173 -11.52 2.45 -2.77
CA GLU A 173 -11.70 1.01 -3.01
C GLU A 173 -11.34 0.61 -4.46
N LEU A 174 -11.48 1.54 -5.41
CA LEU A 174 -11.24 1.31 -6.85
C LEU A 174 -9.88 1.84 -7.32
N ALA A 175 -9.26 2.72 -6.55
CA ALA A 175 -8.05 3.42 -6.96
C ALA A 175 -6.91 2.45 -7.32
N GLU A 176 -6.79 1.29 -6.67
CA GLU A 176 -5.72 0.32 -6.98
C GLU A 176 -5.85 -0.26 -8.39
N GLU A 177 -7.08 -0.49 -8.85
CA GLU A 177 -7.36 -1.03 -10.18
C GLU A 177 -7.29 0.06 -11.26
N LEU A 178 -7.86 1.23 -10.99
CA LEU A 178 -8.05 2.28 -11.99
C LEU A 178 -6.82 3.19 -12.14
N TRP A 179 -6.01 3.36 -11.10
CA TRP A 179 -4.92 4.33 -11.12
C TRP A 179 -3.72 3.82 -11.91
N GLN A 180 -3.68 4.22 -13.18
CA GLN A 180 -2.59 3.91 -14.10
C GLN A 180 -1.52 5.02 -14.07
N ASP A 181 -1.66 6.05 -14.90
CA ASP A 181 -0.69 7.13 -15.03
C ASP A 181 -1.31 8.52 -14.78
N SER A 182 -2.59 8.56 -14.39
CA SER A 182 -3.32 9.75 -13.96
C SER A 182 -2.57 10.52 -12.90
N VAL A 183 -2.50 11.84 -13.07
CA VAL A 183 -2.01 12.77 -12.05
C VAL A 183 -3.20 13.46 -11.40
N ILE A 184 -3.28 13.36 -10.07
CA ILE A 184 -4.33 13.99 -9.28
C ILE A 184 -3.71 15.12 -8.45
N TYR A 185 -4.17 16.35 -8.66
CA TYR A 185 -3.80 17.53 -7.91
C TYR A 185 -4.93 17.90 -6.95
N ILE A 186 -4.66 17.86 -5.65
CA ILE A 186 -5.65 18.13 -4.61
C ILE A 186 -5.24 19.38 -3.83
N VAL A 187 -6.15 20.35 -3.77
CA VAL A 187 -6.09 21.45 -2.81
C VAL A 187 -7.09 21.17 -1.69
N HIS A 188 -6.70 21.30 -0.44
CA HIS A 188 -7.64 21.09 0.67
C HIS A 188 -7.38 22.00 1.88
N GLY A 189 -8.40 22.15 2.73
CA GLY A 189 -8.31 22.82 4.03
C GLY A 189 -8.09 21.85 5.21
N HIS A 190 -8.28 22.37 6.42
CA HIS A 190 -8.13 21.63 7.68
C HIS A 190 -9.44 21.05 8.24
N LEU A 191 -10.56 21.22 7.53
CA LEU A 191 -11.82 20.59 7.93
C LEU A 191 -11.65 19.06 8.00
N GLU A 192 -12.08 18.46 9.11
CA GLU A 192 -11.87 17.03 9.41
C GLU A 192 -12.27 16.11 8.26
N MET A 193 -13.46 16.31 7.70
CA MET A 193 -13.97 15.55 6.55
C MET A 193 -13.04 15.61 5.33
N ASP A 194 -12.44 16.76 5.05
CA ASP A 194 -11.55 16.96 3.90
C ASP A 194 -10.20 16.28 4.12
N VAL A 195 -9.66 16.39 5.35
CA VAL A 195 -8.43 15.71 5.77
C VAL A 195 -8.60 14.19 5.72
N LEU A 196 -9.74 13.68 6.20
CA LEU A 196 -10.05 12.26 6.18
C LEU A 196 -10.12 11.71 4.75
N ASN A 197 -10.83 12.40 3.85
CA ASN A 197 -10.89 12.02 2.43
C ASN A 197 -9.53 12.07 1.73
N LEU A 198 -8.70 13.07 2.02
CA LEU A 198 -7.34 13.16 1.51
C LEU A 198 -6.48 11.98 1.98
N ASN A 199 -6.59 11.63 3.26
CA ASN A 199 -5.79 10.58 3.88
C ASN A 199 -6.05 9.21 3.24
N LEU A 200 -7.25 8.96 2.72
CA LEU A 200 -7.55 7.73 1.98
C LEU A 200 -6.63 7.55 0.76
N LEU A 201 -6.45 8.61 -0.04
CA LEU A 201 -5.52 8.56 -1.19
C LEU A 201 -4.06 8.68 -0.77
N THR A 202 -3.76 9.42 0.28
CA THR A 202 -2.37 9.60 0.75
C THR A 202 -1.81 8.31 1.35
N ASN A 203 -2.62 7.56 2.09
CA ASN A 203 -2.21 6.33 2.77
C ASN A 203 -2.41 5.06 1.93
N SER A 204 -3.06 5.15 0.76
CA SER A 204 -3.22 4.01 -0.13
C SER A 204 -1.88 3.53 -0.72
N ARG A 205 -1.73 2.21 -0.84
CA ARG A 205 -0.52 1.55 -1.36
C ARG A 205 -0.59 1.28 -2.87
N LEU A 206 -0.93 2.31 -3.64
CA LEU A 206 -1.05 2.19 -5.09
C LEU A 206 0.35 2.18 -5.73
N SER A 207 0.58 1.26 -6.65
CA SER A 207 1.88 1.05 -7.30
C SER A 207 2.32 2.22 -8.20
N LYS A 208 1.37 2.98 -8.75
CA LYS A 208 1.62 4.07 -9.71
C LYS A 208 1.03 5.40 -9.30
N LYS A 209 0.94 5.63 -7.99
CA LYS A 209 0.33 6.84 -7.43
C LYS A 209 1.08 8.11 -7.84
N LYS A 210 0.41 9.00 -8.57
CA LYS A 210 0.88 10.35 -8.89
C LYS A 210 -0.05 11.39 -8.27
N LEU A 211 0.25 11.78 -7.04
CA LEU A 211 -0.59 12.66 -6.23
C LEU A 211 0.21 13.91 -5.82
N ILE A 212 -0.35 15.09 -6.10
CA ILE A 212 0.19 16.39 -5.66
C ILE A 212 -0.82 16.99 -4.68
N ILE A 213 -0.35 17.40 -3.50
CA ILE A 213 -1.20 17.89 -2.41
C ILE A 213 -0.77 19.32 -2.07
N GLN A 214 -1.74 20.23 -2.01
CA GLN A 214 -1.58 21.57 -1.47
C GLN A 214 -2.57 21.78 -0.33
N THR A 215 -2.05 22.05 0.86
CA THR A 215 -2.86 22.36 2.04
C THR A 215 -2.98 23.87 2.20
N LEU A 216 -4.18 24.35 2.48
CA LEU A 216 -4.47 25.75 2.81
C LEU A 216 -4.83 25.84 4.29
N ASP A 217 -4.35 26.89 4.95
CA ASP A 217 -4.65 27.19 6.35
C ASP A 217 -6.06 27.77 6.49
N ILE A 218 -7.07 26.91 6.31
CA ILE A 218 -8.49 27.25 6.36
C ILE A 218 -9.29 26.13 7.04
N ASP A 219 -10.15 26.48 7.99
CA ASP A 219 -11.00 25.52 8.72
C ASP A 219 -12.40 25.36 8.09
N SER A 220 -12.54 25.64 6.80
CA SER A 220 -13.83 25.59 6.10
C SER A 220 -13.75 24.80 4.80
N HIS A 221 -14.89 24.21 4.41
CA HIS A 221 -15.06 23.55 3.12
C HIS A 221 -15.22 24.59 2.00
N ALA A 222 -14.16 25.34 1.71
CA ALA A 222 -14.17 26.42 0.75
C ALA A 222 -13.78 25.95 -0.67
N PHE A 223 -14.18 26.74 -1.68
CA PHE A 223 -13.74 26.58 -3.06
C PHE A 223 -12.64 27.62 -3.37
N PRO A 224 -11.34 27.26 -3.27
CA PRO A 224 -10.24 28.23 -3.37
C PRO A 224 -10.02 28.79 -4.79
N PHE A 225 -10.58 28.14 -5.83
CA PHE A 225 -10.36 28.53 -7.23
C PHE A 225 -11.34 29.59 -7.76
N GLY A 226 -12.37 29.96 -7.00
CA GLY A 226 -13.53 30.71 -7.52
C GLY A 226 -13.25 32.12 -8.04
N ARG A 227 -12.11 32.74 -7.70
CA ARG A 227 -11.77 34.11 -8.13
C ARG A 227 -10.55 34.19 -9.06
N GLU A 228 -9.75 33.13 -9.14
CA GLU A 228 -8.44 33.16 -9.80
C GLU A 228 -8.31 31.94 -10.71
N ILE A 229 -8.95 32.01 -11.89
CA ILE A 229 -8.92 30.94 -12.89
C ILE A 229 -7.50 30.65 -13.39
N GLU A 230 -6.62 31.64 -13.30
CA GLU A 230 -5.19 31.53 -13.57
C GLU A 230 -4.54 30.42 -12.73
N ASN A 231 -4.97 30.22 -11.48
CA ASN A 231 -4.46 29.16 -10.62
C ASN A 231 -4.85 27.77 -11.14
N VAL A 232 -6.02 27.63 -11.76
CA VAL A 232 -6.43 26.37 -12.41
C VAL A 232 -5.51 26.09 -13.59
N TYR A 233 -5.23 27.09 -14.44
CA TYR A 233 -4.31 26.94 -15.56
C TYR A 233 -2.86 26.66 -15.12
N ALA A 234 -2.40 27.29 -14.04
CA ALA A 234 -1.09 27.00 -13.45
C ALA A 234 -1.02 25.56 -12.94
N ALA A 235 -2.07 25.07 -12.27
CA ALA A 235 -2.17 23.67 -11.85
C ALA A 235 -2.20 22.72 -13.05
N THR A 236 -2.94 23.04 -14.13
CA THR A 236 -2.94 22.26 -15.37
C THR A 236 -1.53 22.13 -15.96
N ALA A 237 -0.78 23.23 -16.04
CA ALA A 237 0.59 23.22 -16.54
C ALA A 237 1.52 22.37 -15.66
N LEU A 238 1.41 22.49 -14.33
CA LEU A 238 2.18 21.68 -13.38
C LEU A 238 1.88 20.19 -13.54
N VAL A 239 0.60 19.82 -13.58
CA VAL A 239 0.13 18.44 -13.72
C VAL A 239 0.60 17.84 -15.04
N SER A 240 0.46 18.58 -16.14
CA SER A 240 0.93 18.16 -17.47
C SER A 240 2.43 17.88 -17.47
N ASN A 241 3.23 18.81 -16.91
CA ASN A 241 4.68 18.66 -16.82
C ASN A 241 5.07 17.46 -15.93
N TYR A 242 4.46 17.34 -14.75
CA TYR A 242 4.70 16.23 -13.83
C TYR A 242 4.43 14.88 -14.49
N ARG A 243 3.34 14.77 -15.24
CA ARG A 243 2.99 13.53 -15.94
C ARG A 243 3.99 13.16 -17.03
N GLN A 244 4.38 14.13 -17.86
CA GLN A 244 5.26 13.91 -19.00
C GLN A 244 6.70 13.62 -18.58
N VAL A 245 7.22 14.33 -17.58
CA VAL A 245 8.61 14.17 -17.11
C VAL A 245 8.78 12.90 -16.27
N LEU A 246 7.81 12.57 -15.42
CA LEU A 246 7.88 11.42 -14.51
C LEU A 246 6.99 10.29 -15.01
N ASN A 247 7.42 9.62 -16.08
CA ASN A 247 6.78 8.40 -16.55
C ASN A 247 7.14 7.23 -15.63
N VAL A 248 6.24 6.89 -14.71
CA VAL A 248 6.45 5.84 -13.70
C VAL A 248 6.65 4.47 -14.35
N ASN A 249 6.01 4.19 -15.50
CA ASN A 249 6.22 2.91 -16.20
C ASN A 249 7.67 2.78 -16.67
N HIS A 250 8.24 3.85 -17.23
CA HIS A 250 9.63 3.86 -17.66
C HIS A 250 10.60 3.70 -16.47
N ILE A 251 10.31 4.38 -15.35
CA ILE A 251 11.09 4.24 -14.11
C ILE A 251 11.00 2.79 -13.60
N GLU A 252 9.80 2.23 -13.53
CA GLU A 252 9.54 0.87 -13.06
C GLU A 252 10.30 -0.16 -13.91
N GLU A 253 10.29 -0.03 -15.24
CA GLU A 253 11.05 -0.90 -16.16
C GLU A 253 12.57 -0.85 -15.88
N GLN A 254 13.13 0.32 -15.59
CA GLN A 254 14.55 0.46 -15.26
C GLN A 254 14.91 -0.21 -13.92
N PHE A 255 14.00 -0.18 -12.94
CA PHE A 255 14.23 -0.78 -11.62
C PHE A 255 13.91 -2.28 -11.56
N ILE A 256 12.91 -2.78 -12.29
CA ILE A 256 12.60 -4.22 -12.38
C ILE A 256 13.77 -5.01 -12.98
N GLN A 257 14.59 -4.38 -13.84
CA GLN A 257 15.81 -5.01 -14.33
C GLN A 257 16.92 -5.13 -13.27
N ARG A 258 16.82 -4.41 -12.15
CA ARG A 258 17.83 -4.39 -11.06
C ARG A 258 17.40 -5.17 -9.82
N ASP A 259 16.11 -5.13 -9.45
CA ASP A 259 15.60 -5.84 -8.27
C ASP A 259 15.01 -7.19 -8.66
N GLY A 260 15.57 -8.26 -8.08
CA GLY A 260 15.22 -9.63 -8.40
C GLY A 260 13.70 -9.88 -8.44
N HIS A 261 13.24 -10.40 -9.58
CA HIS A 261 11.85 -10.75 -9.92
C HIS A 261 11.06 -11.46 -8.80
N LEU A 262 11.74 -12.12 -7.86
CA LEU A 262 11.19 -12.86 -6.75
C LEU A 262 10.54 -11.98 -5.66
N GLU A 263 11.17 -10.87 -5.25
CA GLU A 263 10.61 -10.00 -4.19
C GLU A 263 9.38 -9.23 -4.69
N ASN A 264 9.38 -8.79 -5.95
CA ASN A 264 8.22 -8.15 -6.57
C ASN A 264 7.05 -9.13 -6.70
N LYS A 265 7.31 -10.37 -7.15
CA LYS A 265 6.31 -11.45 -7.16
C LYS A 265 5.70 -11.67 -5.78
N ARG A 266 6.54 -11.70 -4.74
CA ARG A 266 6.10 -11.91 -3.36
C ARG A 266 5.24 -10.75 -2.84
N ARG A 267 5.59 -9.51 -3.13
CA ARG A 267 4.77 -8.33 -2.78
C ARG A 267 3.40 -8.37 -3.46
N LYS A 268 3.36 -8.67 -4.77
CA LYS A 268 2.10 -8.83 -5.54
C LYS A 268 1.24 -9.97 -4.98
N GLU A 269 1.87 -11.06 -4.56
CA GLU A 269 1.18 -12.19 -3.92
C GLU A 269 0.56 -11.81 -2.57
N GLN A 270 1.30 -11.09 -1.72
CA GLN A 270 0.78 -10.57 -0.45
C GLN A 270 -0.42 -9.65 -0.64
N GLN A 271 -0.35 -8.74 -1.62
CA GLN A 271 -1.46 -7.84 -1.97
C GLN A 271 -2.69 -8.63 -2.43
N ARG A 272 -2.51 -9.56 -3.38
CA ARG A 272 -3.61 -10.41 -3.89
C ARG A 272 -4.29 -11.21 -2.79
N ASN A 273 -3.51 -11.74 -1.86
CA ASN A 273 -4.03 -12.50 -0.72
C ASN A 273 -4.47 -11.62 0.46
N ARG A 274 -4.47 -10.28 0.30
CA ARG A 274 -4.88 -9.30 1.33
C ARG A 274 -4.19 -9.53 2.68
N VAL A 275 -2.93 -9.92 2.64
CA VAL A 275 -2.17 -10.28 3.84
C VAL A 275 -1.95 -9.05 4.71
N GLN A 276 -2.45 -9.09 5.94
CA GLN A 276 -2.24 -8.02 6.91
C GLN A 276 -0.89 -8.19 7.60
N HIS A 277 -0.07 -7.13 7.59
CA HIS A 277 1.23 -7.14 8.26
C HIS A 277 1.08 -6.56 9.68
N PRO A 278 1.32 -7.33 10.75
CA PRO A 278 1.04 -6.88 12.13
C PRO A 278 1.74 -5.58 12.54
N MET A 279 2.95 -5.34 12.03
CA MET A 279 3.69 -4.07 12.24
C MET A 279 3.14 -2.85 11.50
N LEU A 280 2.34 -3.05 10.46
CA LEU A 280 1.84 -1.97 9.59
C LEU A 280 0.33 -1.73 9.77
N THR A 281 -0.37 -2.62 10.48
CA THR A 281 -1.77 -2.41 10.84
C THR A 281 -1.82 -1.40 11.98
N PHE A 282 -2.08 -0.14 11.65
CA PHE A 282 -2.42 0.90 12.62
C PHE A 282 -3.92 0.84 12.92
N GLU A 283 -4.36 -0.18 13.64
CA GLU A 283 -5.66 -0.06 14.30
C GLU A 283 -5.48 0.96 15.44
N MET A 284 -6.33 1.99 15.49
CA MET A 284 -6.42 2.91 16.62
C MET A 284 -6.98 2.16 17.83
N THR A 285 -6.17 1.26 18.39
CA THR A 285 -6.46 0.60 19.66
C THR A 285 -5.77 1.38 20.76
N HIS A 286 -6.41 1.50 21.93
CA HIS A 286 -5.76 2.02 23.13
C HIS A 286 -4.69 1.06 23.71
N GLN A 287 -4.27 0.05 22.96
CA GLN A 287 -3.39 -1.02 23.40
C GLN A 287 -1.97 -0.82 22.87
N ALA A 288 -0.97 -1.34 23.60
CA ALA A 288 0.41 -1.23 23.17
C ALA A 288 0.67 -2.07 21.91
N LEU A 289 1.45 -1.52 20.98
CA LEU A 289 1.83 -2.18 19.74
C LEU A 289 3.33 -2.47 19.75
N TRP A 290 3.74 -3.64 19.24
CA TRP A 290 5.14 -4.10 19.31
C TRP A 290 6.15 -3.16 18.64
N GLN A 291 5.76 -2.49 17.55
CA GLN A 291 6.57 -1.48 16.90
C GLN A 291 6.87 -0.27 17.81
N LEU A 292 6.03 -0.02 18.81
CA LEU A 292 6.18 1.03 19.82
C LEU A 292 6.81 0.52 21.13
N ARG A 293 7.29 -0.73 21.18
CA ARG A 293 7.81 -1.35 22.42
C ARG A 293 8.87 -0.53 23.16
N HIS A 294 9.69 0.25 22.44
CA HIS A 294 10.72 1.11 23.02
C HIS A 294 10.16 2.14 24.02
N GLN A 295 8.89 2.54 23.87
CA GLN A 295 8.19 3.43 24.80
C GLN A 295 7.88 2.76 26.14
N TYR A 296 7.97 1.43 26.21
CA TYR A 296 7.61 0.62 27.36
C TYR A 296 8.81 -0.15 27.94
N GLU A 297 10.05 0.22 27.59
CA GLU A 297 11.28 -0.43 28.08
C GLU A 297 11.59 -0.03 29.53
N SER A 298 10.75 -0.49 30.44
CA SER A 298 10.99 -0.43 31.89
C SER A 298 11.36 -1.82 32.40
N PRO A 299 12.58 -2.03 32.94
CA PRO A 299 13.01 -3.34 33.44
C PRO A 299 12.00 -3.96 34.41
N GLY A 300 11.62 -5.21 34.16
CA GLY A 300 10.66 -5.97 34.99
C GLY A 300 9.19 -5.60 34.81
N ALA A 301 8.86 -4.56 34.04
CA ALA A 301 7.47 -4.25 33.71
C ALA A 301 6.90 -5.29 32.75
N THR A 302 5.64 -5.68 32.97
CA THR A 302 4.89 -6.55 32.05
C THR A 302 4.01 -5.69 31.18
N VAL A 303 4.10 -5.88 29.86
CA VAL A 303 3.35 -5.12 28.86
C VAL A 303 2.61 -6.11 27.97
N PHE A 304 1.32 -5.84 27.75
CA PHE A 304 0.52 -6.59 26.79
C PHE A 304 0.59 -5.89 25.42
N PHE A 305 1.11 -6.60 24.42
CA PHE A 305 1.12 -6.15 23.05
C PHE A 305 0.03 -6.87 22.26
N SER A 306 -0.89 -6.13 21.65
CA SER A 306 -2.07 -6.72 20.99
C SER A 306 -1.78 -7.30 19.60
N ASN A 307 -0.72 -6.85 18.95
CA ASN A 307 -0.39 -7.22 17.57
C ASN A 307 0.74 -8.25 17.43
N ILE A 308 0.93 -9.09 18.44
CA ILE A 308 1.85 -10.24 18.46
C ILE A 308 1.14 -11.43 19.13
N GLY A 309 1.68 -12.65 19.04
CA GLY A 309 1.09 -13.83 19.69
C GLY A 309 0.79 -14.98 18.72
N LEU A 310 -0.03 -15.94 19.17
CA LEU A 310 -0.55 -17.03 18.34
C LEU A 310 -1.67 -16.51 17.45
N TYR A 311 -1.84 -17.11 16.28
CA TYR A 311 -3.02 -16.83 15.46
C TYR A 311 -4.24 -17.62 15.96
N ILE A 312 -5.32 -16.90 16.25
CA ILE A 312 -6.65 -17.44 16.54
C ILE A 312 -7.55 -16.99 15.39
N GLY A 313 -7.79 -17.90 14.43
CA GLY A 313 -8.33 -17.51 13.13
C GLY A 313 -7.35 -16.56 12.43
N ASP A 314 -7.81 -15.39 12.02
CA ASP A 314 -7.00 -14.38 11.30
C ASP A 314 -6.45 -13.27 12.22
N ARG A 315 -6.68 -13.37 13.53
CA ARG A 315 -6.24 -12.39 14.52
C ARG A 315 -5.13 -12.96 15.40
N LEU A 316 -4.26 -12.09 15.87
CA LEU A 316 -3.26 -12.44 16.87
C LEU A 316 -3.89 -12.40 18.26
N SER A 317 -3.49 -13.33 19.13
CA SER A 317 -3.98 -13.45 20.51
C SER A 317 -3.58 -12.27 21.41
N GLY A 318 -2.61 -11.47 20.98
CA GLY A 318 -1.82 -10.63 21.87
C GLY A 318 -0.81 -11.46 22.66
N ALA A 319 0.17 -10.78 23.27
CA ALA A 319 1.13 -11.42 24.15
C ALA A 319 1.58 -10.51 25.29
N HIS A 320 1.75 -11.08 26.48
CA HIS A 320 2.40 -10.43 27.60
C HIS A 320 3.90 -10.64 27.51
N CYS A 321 4.65 -9.53 27.57
CA CYS A 321 6.10 -9.54 27.49
C CYS A 321 6.71 -8.74 28.64
N THR A 322 7.94 -9.04 29.01
CA THR A 322 8.72 -8.25 29.96
C THR A 322 10.08 -7.88 29.40
N PHE A 323 10.58 -6.70 29.74
CA PHE A 323 11.91 -6.25 29.37
C PHE A 323 12.89 -6.56 30.52
N ASP A 324 13.95 -7.32 30.26
CA ASP A 324 14.93 -7.71 31.29
C ASP A 324 16.08 -6.70 31.47
N GLY A 325 15.96 -5.51 30.86
CA GLY A 325 17.03 -4.50 30.78
C GLY A 325 17.95 -4.66 29.57
N LYS A 326 17.82 -5.76 28.80
CA LYS A 326 18.58 -5.98 27.56
C LYS A 326 17.71 -6.42 26.40
N ARG A 327 16.72 -7.28 26.66
CA ARG A 327 15.82 -7.82 25.65
C ARG A 327 14.42 -8.02 26.20
N TRP A 328 13.46 -8.01 25.29
CA TRP A 328 12.10 -8.44 25.57
C TRP A 328 12.04 -9.96 25.68
N ARG A 329 11.25 -10.47 26.63
CA ARG A 329 10.97 -11.88 26.85
C ARG A 329 9.47 -12.11 26.81
N LEU A 330 9.05 -13.20 26.17
CA LEU A 330 7.67 -13.65 26.16
C LEU A 330 7.31 -14.24 27.54
N LEU A 331 6.16 -13.85 28.09
CA LEU A 331 5.57 -14.45 29.29
C LEU A 331 4.35 -15.29 28.94
N SER A 332 3.48 -14.81 28.06
CA SER A 332 2.33 -15.56 27.55
C SER A 332 1.86 -15.02 26.19
N PRO A 333 1.22 -15.84 25.34
CA PRO A 333 1.01 -17.27 25.51
C PRO A 333 2.34 -18.05 25.37
N ILE A 334 2.50 -19.11 26.16
CA ILE A 334 3.59 -20.07 25.98
C ILE A 334 3.04 -21.17 25.06
N PRO A 335 3.61 -21.38 23.86
CA PRO A 335 3.12 -22.43 22.97
C PRO A 335 3.20 -23.80 23.65
N SER A 336 2.13 -24.56 23.52
CA SER A 336 2.05 -25.95 23.96
C SER A 336 2.68 -26.89 22.92
N ALA A 337 2.76 -28.19 23.23
CA ALA A 337 3.18 -29.19 22.27
C ALA A 337 2.25 -29.28 21.04
N GLU A 338 0.96 -28.94 21.20
CA GLU A 338 -0.03 -28.95 20.11
C GLU A 338 0.14 -27.75 19.17
N ASP A 339 0.70 -26.64 19.66
CA ASP A 339 1.00 -25.46 18.86
C ASP A 339 2.29 -25.62 18.02
N ASN A 340 3.15 -26.57 18.38
CA ASN A 340 4.43 -26.79 17.73
C ASN A 340 4.25 -27.68 16.49
N LEU A 341 4.50 -27.10 15.32
CA LEU A 341 4.44 -27.79 14.03
C LEU A 341 5.58 -28.80 13.84
N ILE A 342 6.61 -28.78 14.68
CA ILE A 342 7.71 -29.75 14.69
C ILE A 342 7.58 -30.62 15.93
N SER A 343 7.55 -31.93 15.75
CA SER A 343 7.40 -32.88 16.87
C SER A 343 8.61 -32.88 17.81
N ILE A 344 8.38 -33.21 19.08
CA ILE A 344 9.41 -33.28 20.15
C ILE A 344 10.47 -34.37 19.83
N ASP A 345 10.07 -35.43 19.14
CA ASP A 345 10.95 -36.52 18.69
C ASP A 345 11.65 -36.20 17.34
N SER A 346 11.43 -35.02 16.76
CA SER A 346 12.05 -34.63 15.49
C SER A 346 13.58 -34.68 15.53
N CYS A 347 14.19 -34.52 16.71
CA CYS A 347 15.64 -34.57 16.92
C CYS A 347 16.16 -35.96 17.29
N LEU A 348 15.29 -36.96 17.48
CA LEU A 348 15.70 -38.31 17.86
C LEU A 348 16.48 -38.99 16.72
N ILE A 349 17.64 -39.56 17.05
CA ILE A 349 18.48 -40.33 16.13
C ILE A 349 18.91 -41.61 16.84
N ASP A 350 18.48 -42.76 16.33
CA ASP A 350 18.68 -44.08 16.96
C ASP A 350 20.17 -44.39 17.21
N CYS A 351 21.04 -43.99 16.28
CA CYS A 351 22.49 -44.11 16.45
C CYS A 351 23.24 -42.92 15.82
N PRO A 352 24.32 -42.43 16.45
CA PRO A 352 25.12 -41.34 15.91
C PRO A 352 25.57 -41.61 14.47
N GLN A 353 25.21 -40.73 13.56
CA GLN A 353 25.58 -40.80 12.15
C GLN A 353 26.91 -40.10 11.92
N LYS A 354 27.81 -40.71 11.14
CA LYS A 354 29.15 -40.18 10.88
C LYS A 354 29.39 -39.98 9.39
N ASN A 355 30.18 -38.96 9.05
CA ASN A 355 30.57 -38.64 7.67
C ASN A 355 29.38 -38.62 6.69
N LEU A 356 28.33 -37.89 7.06
CA LEU A 356 27.10 -37.83 6.28
C LEU A 356 27.35 -37.28 4.87
N LYS A 357 26.72 -37.91 3.87
CA LYS A 357 26.78 -37.50 2.48
C LYS A 357 25.65 -36.52 2.13
N ASN A 358 25.80 -35.79 1.03
CA ASN A 358 24.76 -34.90 0.54
C ASN A 358 23.40 -35.60 0.36
N ASP A 359 22.33 -34.92 0.77
CA ASP A 359 20.93 -35.38 0.73
C ASP A 359 20.66 -36.67 1.52
N GLN A 360 21.58 -37.11 2.39
CA GLN A 360 21.37 -38.24 3.29
C GLN A 360 20.42 -37.86 4.43
N PHE A 361 19.45 -38.74 4.71
CA PHE A 361 18.58 -38.61 5.88
C PHE A 361 19.31 -39.05 7.15
N ILE A 362 19.16 -38.26 8.22
CA ILE A 362 19.67 -38.61 9.57
C ILE A 362 18.57 -39.23 10.45
N ASN A 363 17.31 -38.99 10.11
CA ASN A 363 16.11 -39.65 10.61
C ASN A 363 14.97 -39.44 9.61
N ASN A 364 13.72 -39.74 9.98
CA ASN A 364 12.55 -39.61 9.10
C ASN A 364 12.27 -38.17 8.64
N ASN A 365 12.83 -37.17 9.31
CA ASN A 365 12.44 -35.78 9.14
C ASN A 365 13.56 -34.88 8.61
N TRP A 366 14.81 -35.17 8.96
CA TRP A 366 15.96 -34.34 8.64
C TRP A 366 16.82 -34.98 7.55
N LYS A 367 17.13 -34.18 6.52
CA LYS A 367 18.14 -34.46 5.50
C LYS A 367 19.30 -33.48 5.62
N ILE A 368 20.51 -33.92 5.34
CA ILE A 368 21.68 -33.03 5.28
C ILE A 368 21.87 -32.48 3.87
N ARG A 369 22.24 -31.20 3.76
CA ARG A 369 22.86 -30.62 2.57
C ARG A 369 24.33 -30.38 2.86
N ALA A 370 25.21 -31.01 2.10
CA ALA A 370 26.66 -30.95 2.29
C ALA A 370 27.38 -31.14 0.95
N GLN A 371 28.60 -30.62 0.81
CA GLN A 371 29.44 -30.97 -0.34
C GLN A 371 30.20 -32.27 -0.09
N GLU A 372 30.68 -32.94 -1.13
CA GLU A 372 31.40 -34.22 -1.03
C GLU A 372 32.62 -34.17 -0.09
N THR A 373 33.26 -33.00 0.05
CA THR A 373 34.43 -32.80 0.91
C THR A 373 34.08 -32.45 2.37
N THR A 374 32.79 -32.44 2.73
CA THR A 374 32.31 -32.09 4.07
C THR A 374 32.41 -33.28 5.01
N GLU A 375 33.05 -33.10 6.17
CA GLU A 375 33.08 -34.08 7.26
C GLU A 375 32.19 -33.61 8.40
N ILE A 376 31.05 -34.29 8.57
CA ILE A 376 30.02 -33.93 9.55
C ILE A 376 29.42 -35.17 10.20
N ASP A 377 29.34 -35.13 11.53
CA ASP A 377 28.70 -36.13 12.36
C ASP A 377 27.49 -35.51 13.07
N VAL A 378 26.43 -36.30 13.23
CA VAL A 378 25.21 -35.85 13.91
C VAL A 378 24.72 -36.92 14.88
N SER A 379 24.39 -36.48 16.09
CA SER A 379 23.70 -37.29 17.10
C SER A 379 22.57 -36.47 17.70
N GLY A 380 21.50 -37.11 18.15
CA GLY A 380 20.37 -36.41 18.71
C GLY A 380 19.57 -37.28 19.67
N SER A 381 18.87 -36.63 20.58
CA SER A 381 17.90 -37.21 21.51
C SER A 381 16.62 -36.39 21.46
N ILE A 382 15.65 -36.74 22.31
CA ILE A 382 14.46 -35.92 22.54
C ILE A 382 14.91 -34.50 22.89
N ASP A 383 14.43 -33.50 22.15
CA ASP A 383 14.73 -32.06 22.30
C ASP A 383 16.20 -31.62 22.24
N PHE A 384 17.10 -32.44 21.71
CA PHE A 384 18.52 -32.10 21.63
C PHE A 384 19.17 -32.63 20.36
N LEU A 385 19.93 -31.76 19.69
CA LEU A 385 20.71 -32.11 18.52
C LEU A 385 22.15 -31.64 18.68
N ASP A 386 23.10 -32.50 18.32
CA ASP A 386 24.54 -32.24 18.40
C ASP A 386 25.19 -32.55 17.07
N ILE A 387 25.80 -31.52 16.48
CA ILE A 387 26.35 -31.52 15.14
C ILE A 387 27.83 -31.20 15.24
N GLN A 388 28.69 -32.14 14.85
CA GLN A 388 30.13 -31.96 14.81
C GLN A 388 30.56 -31.75 13.35
N LEU A 389 30.83 -30.50 12.97
CA LEU A 389 31.41 -30.13 11.69
C LEU A 389 32.93 -30.12 11.81
N ARG A 390 33.62 -31.06 11.16
CA ARG A 390 35.09 -31.17 11.20
C ARG A 390 35.76 -30.46 10.03
N LYS A 391 35.12 -30.50 8.86
CA LYS A 391 35.62 -29.88 7.63
C LYS A 391 34.45 -29.47 6.75
N THR A 392 34.51 -28.28 6.15
CA THR A 392 33.66 -27.88 5.02
C THR A 392 34.40 -26.86 4.16
N GLU A 393 34.15 -26.87 2.86
CA GLU A 393 34.71 -25.91 1.88
C GLU A 393 33.63 -24.95 1.35
N THR A 394 32.41 -25.04 1.89
CA THR A 394 31.27 -24.21 1.48
C THR A 394 30.58 -23.58 2.68
N ASN A 395 29.91 -22.45 2.43
CA ASN A 395 28.98 -21.83 3.37
C ASN A 395 27.59 -22.48 3.36
N ASN A 396 27.33 -23.41 2.44
CA ASN A 396 26.04 -24.02 2.18
C ASN A 396 25.90 -25.42 2.79
N THR A 397 26.35 -25.60 4.03
CA THR A 397 26.18 -26.84 4.80
C THR A 397 25.11 -26.65 5.87
N PHE A 398 24.03 -27.40 5.78
CA PHE A 398 22.90 -27.31 6.71
C PHE A 398 22.15 -28.62 6.87
N LEU A 399 21.48 -28.79 8.01
CA LEU A 399 20.42 -29.77 8.17
C LEU A 399 19.10 -29.14 7.75
N ASN A 400 18.27 -29.88 7.02
CA ASN A 400 17.00 -29.42 6.51
C ASN A 400 15.87 -30.36 6.94
N PHE A 401 14.90 -29.80 7.64
CA PHE A 401 13.63 -30.43 7.95
C PHE A 401 12.60 -29.90 6.94
N SER A 402 12.05 -30.77 6.10
CA SER A 402 10.94 -30.39 5.22
C SER A 402 9.63 -30.83 5.89
N LEU A 403 8.84 -29.88 6.37
CA LEU A 403 7.54 -30.19 6.96
C LEU A 403 6.56 -30.50 5.82
N LEU A 404 5.83 -31.60 5.96
CA LEU A 404 4.72 -31.97 5.07
C LEU A 404 3.39 -31.76 5.82
N PRO A 405 2.97 -30.50 6.02
CA PRO A 405 1.75 -30.18 6.75
C PRO A 405 0.52 -30.78 6.06
N THR A 406 -0.51 -31.09 6.86
CA THR A 406 -1.83 -31.45 6.34
C THR A 406 -2.43 -30.28 5.55
N VAL A 407 -3.41 -30.57 4.68
CA VAL A 407 -4.13 -29.52 3.92
C VAL A 407 -4.74 -28.48 4.88
N GLU A 408 -5.32 -28.92 5.99
CA GLU A 408 -5.87 -28.04 7.02
C GLU A 408 -4.81 -27.10 7.62
N THR A 409 -3.61 -27.62 7.87
CA THR A 409 -2.48 -26.80 8.34
C THR A 409 -2.01 -25.82 7.25
N CYS A 410 -1.96 -26.23 5.98
CA CYS A 410 -1.65 -25.31 4.87
C CYS A 410 -2.65 -24.15 4.80
N ILE A 411 -3.95 -24.44 4.94
CA ILE A 411 -5.01 -23.44 4.97
C ILE A 411 -4.82 -22.52 6.18
N SER A 412 -4.54 -23.07 7.37
CA SER A 412 -4.38 -22.28 8.59
C SER A 412 -3.17 -21.36 8.57
N MET A 413 -2.12 -21.68 7.81
CA MET A 413 -0.90 -20.85 7.65
C MET A 413 -1.05 -19.74 6.61
N LYS A 414 -2.00 -19.83 5.67
CA LYS A 414 -2.12 -18.90 4.55
C LYS A 414 -2.32 -17.47 5.05
N GLY A 415 -1.43 -16.57 4.62
CA GLY A 415 -1.45 -15.16 4.99
C GLY A 415 -0.96 -14.86 6.41
N LYS A 416 -0.31 -15.83 7.08
CA LYS A 416 0.11 -15.70 8.47
C LYS A 416 1.62 -15.78 8.63
N TYR A 417 2.09 -15.24 9.74
CA TYR A 417 3.47 -15.41 10.19
C TYR A 417 3.65 -16.76 10.87
N LEU A 418 4.77 -17.39 10.59
CA LEU A 418 5.32 -18.47 11.37
C LEU A 418 6.55 -17.96 12.12
N THR A 419 6.70 -18.41 13.37
CA THR A 419 7.90 -18.15 14.16
C THR A 419 8.63 -19.44 14.46
N LEU A 420 9.88 -19.51 14.00
CA LEU A 420 10.83 -20.54 14.38
C LEU A 420 11.70 -20.01 15.53
N SER A 421 11.91 -20.81 16.57
CA SER A 421 12.82 -20.52 17.68
C SER A 421 13.66 -21.74 18.03
N ALA A 422 14.90 -21.51 18.48
CA ALA A 422 15.75 -22.55 19.06
C ALA A 422 16.85 -21.93 19.92
N ASP A 423 17.26 -22.62 20.97
CA ASP A 423 18.49 -22.30 21.67
C ASP A 423 19.66 -22.96 20.95
N VAL A 424 20.66 -22.16 20.59
CA VAL A 424 21.81 -22.62 19.80
C VAL A 424 23.11 -22.26 20.51
N TYR A 425 23.99 -23.25 20.63
CA TYR A 425 25.36 -23.10 21.07
C TYR A 425 26.32 -23.51 19.95
N THR A 426 27.42 -22.78 19.81
CA THR A 426 28.51 -23.13 18.89
C THR A 426 29.85 -23.08 19.61
N SER A 427 30.72 -24.09 19.41
CA SER A 427 32.06 -24.09 20.01
C SER A 427 33.01 -23.11 19.31
N ALA A 428 32.79 -22.84 18.02
CA ALA A 428 33.65 -21.97 17.21
C ALA A 428 32.87 -21.45 15.99
N GLY A 429 33.15 -20.22 15.58
CA GLY A 429 32.46 -19.61 14.44
C GLY A 429 30.93 -19.49 14.61
N ASP A 430 30.24 -19.20 13.52
CA ASP A 430 28.82 -18.87 13.50
C ASP A 430 27.91 -20.06 13.14
N ALA A 431 26.68 -20.05 13.66
CA ALA A 431 25.56 -20.89 13.23
C ALA A 431 24.26 -20.06 13.22
N LEU A 432 23.27 -20.43 12.39
CA LEU A 432 21.96 -19.77 12.37
C LEU A 432 20.85 -20.75 11.99
N ILE A 433 19.60 -20.40 12.30
CA ILE A 433 18.42 -21.13 11.84
C ILE A 433 17.70 -20.37 10.73
N SER A 434 17.08 -21.09 9.81
CA SER A 434 16.27 -20.50 8.74
C SER A 434 14.88 -21.09 8.73
N LEU A 435 13.90 -20.26 8.39
CA LEU A 435 12.52 -20.65 8.13
C LEU A 435 12.15 -20.19 6.73
N GLY A 436 11.53 -21.06 5.94
CA GLY A 436 11.12 -20.71 4.59
C GLY A 436 10.19 -21.74 3.97
N GLY A 437 9.87 -21.55 2.70
CA GLY A 437 9.04 -22.49 1.96
C GLY A 437 8.94 -22.16 0.48
N PHE A 438 7.99 -22.84 -0.17
CA PHE A 438 7.67 -22.65 -1.57
C PHE A 438 6.23 -22.17 -1.71
N SER A 439 6.06 -21.07 -2.43
CA SER A 439 4.79 -20.39 -2.67
C SER A 439 4.56 -20.21 -4.16
N SER A 440 3.42 -19.65 -4.55
CA SER A 440 3.18 -19.27 -5.95
C SER A 440 4.23 -18.26 -6.49
N GLY A 441 4.86 -17.48 -5.61
CA GLY A 441 5.98 -16.59 -5.92
C GLY A 441 7.34 -17.28 -6.05
N GLY A 442 7.46 -18.57 -5.67
CA GLY A 442 8.70 -19.35 -5.63
C GLY A 442 9.25 -19.57 -4.21
N TYR A 443 10.53 -19.96 -4.13
CA TYR A 443 11.25 -20.16 -2.87
C TYR A 443 11.47 -18.85 -2.12
N HIS A 444 11.27 -18.87 -0.81
CA HIS A 444 11.58 -17.76 0.08
C HIS A 444 12.03 -18.29 1.44
N HIS A 445 12.84 -17.51 2.15
CA HIS A 445 13.22 -17.81 3.53
C HIS A 445 13.73 -16.58 4.24
N THR A 446 13.72 -16.66 5.57
CA THR A 446 14.32 -15.70 6.49
C THR A 446 15.31 -16.42 7.38
N ASN A 447 16.46 -15.78 7.59
CA ASN A 447 17.52 -16.25 8.47
C ASN A 447 17.41 -15.57 9.84
N SER A 448 17.66 -16.31 10.91
CA SER A 448 17.83 -15.74 12.24
C SER A 448 19.11 -14.90 12.33
N ALA A 449 19.25 -14.17 13.44
CA ALA A 449 20.56 -13.72 13.88
C ALA A 449 21.53 -14.91 14.07
N LYS A 450 22.84 -14.64 14.04
CA LYS A 450 23.86 -15.66 14.24
C LYS A 450 24.11 -15.96 15.73
N ALA A 451 24.31 -17.23 16.07
CA ALA A 451 24.86 -17.63 17.37
C ALA A 451 26.35 -17.27 17.45
N THR A 452 26.76 -16.68 18.56
CA THR A 452 28.17 -16.37 18.85
C THR A 452 28.85 -17.55 19.56
N PRO A 453 30.15 -17.78 19.35
CA PRO A 453 30.89 -18.87 20.00
C PRO A 453 30.80 -18.87 21.53
N GLN A 454 30.83 -20.09 22.09
CA GLN A 454 30.99 -20.39 23.52
C GLN A 454 29.83 -19.91 24.42
N ARG A 455 28.68 -19.55 23.85
CA ARG A 455 27.48 -19.15 24.60
C ARG A 455 26.22 -19.71 23.97
N TRP A 456 25.27 -20.13 24.80
CA TRP A 456 23.91 -20.41 24.35
C TRP A 456 23.21 -19.11 23.97
N ARG A 457 22.50 -19.13 22.85
CA ARG A 457 21.71 -18.01 22.38
C ARG A 457 20.40 -18.52 21.79
N THR A 458 19.29 -17.97 22.26
CA THR A 458 17.99 -18.13 21.62
C THR A 458 18.01 -17.39 20.29
N LEU A 459 17.84 -18.14 19.21
CA LEU A 459 17.71 -17.65 17.85
C LEU A 459 16.25 -17.74 17.43
N SER A 460 15.78 -16.76 16.66
CA SER A 460 14.46 -16.81 16.06
C SER A 460 14.48 -16.33 14.62
N ALA A 461 13.68 -16.98 13.78
CA ALA A 461 13.40 -16.56 12.41
C ALA A 461 11.88 -16.43 12.26
N LEU A 462 11.43 -15.31 11.68
CA LEU A 462 10.03 -15.04 11.40
C LEU A 462 9.83 -14.96 9.91
N GLU A 463 8.81 -15.64 9.40
CA GLU A 463 8.52 -15.65 7.98
C GLU A 463 7.02 -15.57 7.73
N LEU A 464 6.63 -14.72 6.78
CA LEU A 464 5.25 -14.56 6.33
C LEU A 464 5.01 -15.46 5.12
N PHE A 465 3.98 -16.30 5.20
CA PHE A 465 3.59 -17.23 4.14
C PHE A 465 2.32 -16.73 3.44
N PRO A 466 2.40 -15.99 2.32
CA PRO A 466 1.22 -15.47 1.63
C PRO A 466 0.38 -16.59 1.01
N SER A 467 1.06 -17.65 0.56
CA SER A 467 0.48 -18.92 0.13
C SER A 467 1.48 -20.05 0.41
N VAL A 468 1.00 -21.29 0.32
CA VAL A 468 1.79 -22.51 0.46
C VAL A 468 1.45 -23.41 -0.72
N ASP A 469 2.47 -23.88 -1.45
CA ASP A 469 2.28 -24.86 -2.51
C ASP A 469 2.17 -26.28 -1.92
N GLU A 470 0.97 -26.84 -1.92
CA GLU A 470 0.69 -28.15 -1.31
C GLU A 470 1.34 -29.34 -2.03
N GLN A 471 1.87 -29.14 -3.24
CA GLN A 471 2.50 -30.22 -4.00
C GLN A 471 4.03 -30.20 -3.88
N HIS A 472 4.60 -29.08 -3.45
CA HIS A 472 6.04 -28.92 -3.40
C HIS A 472 6.66 -29.66 -2.18
N PRO A 473 7.78 -30.41 -2.35
CA PRO A 473 8.41 -31.15 -1.24
C PRO A 473 8.99 -30.24 -0.15
N ASP A 474 9.43 -29.04 -0.51
CA ASP A 474 9.91 -28.00 0.41
C ASP A 474 8.87 -26.88 0.61
N ARG A 475 7.57 -27.23 0.63
CA ARG A 475 6.49 -26.26 0.85
C ARG A 475 6.62 -25.46 2.14
N LEU A 476 7.19 -26.08 3.17
CA LEU A 476 7.64 -25.47 4.41
C LEU A 476 8.91 -26.19 4.86
N PHE A 477 9.95 -25.44 5.18
CA PHE A 477 11.21 -26.01 5.66
C PHE A 477 11.79 -25.19 6.81
N VAL A 478 12.53 -25.91 7.64
CA VAL A 478 13.38 -25.37 8.69
C VAL A 478 14.80 -25.85 8.45
N ARG A 479 15.77 -24.95 8.60
CA ARG A 479 17.19 -25.27 8.42
C ARG A 479 18.01 -24.89 9.62
N ILE A 480 19.04 -25.70 9.86
CA ILE A 480 20.12 -25.42 10.80
C ILE A 480 21.39 -25.26 9.96
N ASN A 481 21.85 -24.03 9.82
CA ASN A 481 23.01 -23.69 9.00
C ASN A 481 24.26 -23.70 9.86
N VAL A 482 25.17 -24.63 9.56
CA VAL A 482 26.40 -24.85 10.35
C VAL A 482 27.66 -24.49 9.55
N GLY A 483 27.58 -24.46 8.23
CA GLY A 483 28.72 -24.19 7.34
C GLY A 483 29.04 -22.72 7.10
N ILE A 484 28.27 -21.77 7.65
CA ILE A 484 28.19 -20.35 7.21
C ILE A 484 29.55 -19.64 7.06
N ASP A 485 30.52 -19.97 7.92
CA ASP A 485 31.86 -19.37 7.93
C ASP A 485 32.99 -20.39 7.64
N SER A 486 32.60 -21.59 7.22
CA SER A 486 33.46 -22.73 6.89
C SER A 486 34.45 -23.18 7.97
N LYS A 487 34.20 -22.84 9.25
CA LYS A 487 35.06 -23.24 10.37
C LYS A 487 34.66 -24.58 10.96
N PRO A 488 35.62 -25.45 11.33
CA PRO A 488 35.34 -26.62 12.17
C PRO A 488 34.73 -26.20 13.51
N LYS A 489 33.64 -26.85 13.91
CA LYS A 489 32.88 -26.51 15.13
C LYS A 489 31.95 -27.62 15.58
N ARG A 490 31.50 -27.53 16.82
CA ARG A 490 30.39 -28.30 17.38
C ARG A 490 29.20 -27.36 17.60
N VAL A 491 28.06 -27.68 17.01
CA VAL A 491 26.80 -26.93 17.17
C VAL A 491 25.84 -27.79 17.97
N LYS A 492 25.30 -27.23 19.05
CA LYS A 492 24.30 -27.89 19.91
C LYS A 492 23.01 -27.09 19.87
N ILE A 493 21.88 -27.78 19.83
CA ILE A 493 20.56 -27.18 19.66
C ILE A 493 19.59 -27.82 20.63
N THR A 494 18.76 -26.99 21.25
CA THR A 494 17.64 -27.43 22.09
C THR A 494 16.46 -26.46 21.95
N ASN A 495 15.30 -26.82 22.50
CA ASN A 495 14.07 -26.01 22.46
C ASN A 495 13.68 -25.58 21.02
N LEU A 496 13.82 -26.48 20.05
CA LEU A 496 13.45 -26.21 18.66
C LEU A 496 11.92 -26.20 18.52
N GLN A 497 11.35 -25.06 18.16
CA GLN A 497 9.91 -24.86 18.06
C GLN A 497 9.54 -24.07 16.81
N LEU A 498 8.48 -24.48 16.12
CA LEU A 498 7.89 -23.77 14.98
C LEU A 498 6.39 -23.60 15.22
N VAL A 499 5.90 -22.37 15.29
CA VAL A 499 4.49 -22.08 15.59
C VAL A 499 3.88 -21.14 14.57
N ILE A 500 2.56 -21.25 14.36
CA ILE A 500 1.78 -20.28 13.58
C ILE A 500 1.48 -19.09 14.48
N GLY A 501 2.38 -18.11 14.46
CA GLY A 501 2.33 -16.94 15.32
C GLY A 501 3.38 -15.92 14.96
N TYR A 502 3.18 -14.70 15.42
CA TYR A 502 4.10 -13.59 15.26
C TYR A 502 4.75 -13.27 16.61
N PHE A 503 5.95 -13.80 16.85
CA PHE A 503 6.73 -13.60 18.09
C PHE A 503 8.09 -12.97 17.79
N PRO A 504 8.14 -11.65 17.56
CA PRO A 504 9.37 -10.95 17.15
C PRO A 504 10.54 -11.02 18.15
N MET A 505 10.29 -11.42 19.40
CA MET A 505 11.30 -11.68 20.42
C MET A 505 11.81 -13.14 20.44
N GLY A 506 11.21 -14.03 19.66
CA GLY A 506 11.39 -15.47 19.75
C GLY A 506 10.46 -16.14 20.78
N LEU A 507 10.56 -17.46 20.86
CA LEU A 507 9.83 -18.29 21.83
C LEU A 507 10.74 -18.60 23.04
N PRO A 508 10.14 -18.80 24.24
CA PRO A 508 10.87 -19.01 25.49
C PRO A 508 11.66 -20.32 25.56
#